data_AF-A0AAN7VH48-F1
#
_entry.id   AF-A0AAN7VH48-F1
#
_cell.length_a   1.000
_cell.length_b   1.000
_cell.length_c   1.000
_cell.angle_alpha   90.00
_cell.angle_beta   90.00
_cell.angle_gamma   90.00
#
_symmetry.space_group_name_H-M   'P 1'
#
loop_
_entity.id
_entity.type
_entity.pdbx_description
1 polymer ?
#
loop_
_entity_poly.entity_id
_entity_poly.type
_entity_poly.pdbx_seq_one_letter_code
_entity_poly.pdbx_strand_id
1 'polypeptide(L)'
;MEVPLASAFKCELRSVIRFLSAKKVTPIEIHRQLVEVYGEKCMDIKNVRKWSHEFNSGRTNVHDEERSGRPSVSDAIVQAVEAEMLKNRRATIRDLEKKRRFRKRSTPGCARRTESGILPA
;
A
#
# COMPACT_ATOMS: atom_id res chain seq x y z
N MET A 1 6.07 -24.39 -13.54
CA MET A 1 6.28 -23.62 -12.29
C MET A 1 7.13 -22.42 -12.66
N GLU A 2 6.49 -21.29 -12.98
CA GLU A 2 7.21 -20.04 -13.29
C GLU A 2 7.74 -19.47 -11.96
N VAL A 3 9.06 -19.39 -11.83
CA VAL A 3 9.73 -18.94 -10.61
C VAL A 3 9.43 -17.45 -10.39
N PRO A 4 9.12 -16.98 -9.16
CA PRO A 4 8.80 -15.56 -8.86
C PRO A 4 9.95 -14.55 -9.05
N LEU A 5 10.93 -14.81 -9.91
CA LEU A 5 12.14 -14.00 -10.14
C LEU A 5 11.83 -12.54 -10.47
N ALA A 6 10.70 -12.28 -11.13
CA ALA A 6 10.24 -10.93 -11.42
C ALA A 6 9.91 -10.10 -10.17
N SER A 7 9.56 -10.73 -9.04
CA SER A 7 9.30 -10.05 -7.77
C SER A 7 10.60 -9.68 -7.06
N ALA A 8 11.56 -10.62 -7.00
CA ALA A 8 12.87 -10.41 -6.37
C ALA A 8 13.63 -9.25 -7.04
N PHE A 9 13.72 -9.25 -8.37
CA PHE A 9 14.39 -8.20 -9.13
C PHE A 9 13.75 -6.81 -8.95
N LYS A 10 12.41 -6.74 -8.88
CA LYS A 10 11.72 -5.48 -8.58
C LYS A 10 12.04 -4.95 -7.18
N CYS A 11 12.22 -5.83 -6.20
CA CYS A 11 12.60 -5.45 -4.85
C CYS A 11 14.04 -4.93 -4.79
N GLU A 12 14.95 -5.49 -5.59
CA GLU A 12 16.32 -4.97 -5.75
C GLU A 12 16.30 -3.55 -6.32
N LEU A 13 15.59 -3.33 -7.44
CA LEU A 13 15.45 -2.00 -8.03
C LEU A 13 14.85 -0.98 -7.04
N ARG A 14 13.82 -1.37 -6.27
CA ARG A 14 13.23 -0.51 -5.22
C ARG A 14 14.22 -0.21 -4.10
N SER A 15 15.10 -1.15 -3.76
CA SER A 15 16.15 -0.93 -2.77
C SER A 15 17.17 0.10 -3.25
N VAL A 16 17.57 0.03 -4.52
CA VAL A 16 18.45 1.03 -5.16
C VAL A 16 17.77 2.41 -5.19
N ILE A 17 16.48 2.47 -5.55
CA ILE A 17 15.71 3.72 -5.53
C ILE A 17 15.68 4.31 -4.12
N ARG A 18 15.42 3.50 -3.09
CA ARG A 18 15.42 3.95 -1.69
C ARG A 18 16.75 4.60 -1.31
N PHE A 19 17.86 3.96 -1.67
CA PHE A 19 19.20 4.48 -1.43
C PHE A 19 19.45 5.81 -2.14
N LEU A 20 19.13 5.91 -3.44
CA LEU A 20 19.35 7.13 -4.22
C LEU A 20 18.39 8.27 -3.82
N SER A 21 17.16 7.96 -3.42
CA SER A 21 16.22 8.92 -2.85
C SER A 21 16.72 9.47 -1.51
N ALA A 22 17.34 8.65 -0.67
CA ALA A 22 17.98 9.11 0.56
C ALA A 22 19.15 10.07 0.29
N LYS A 23 19.89 9.84 -0.81
CA LYS A 23 20.92 10.77 -1.33
C LYS A 23 20.35 12.02 -2.03
N LYS A 24 19.02 12.21 -2.03
CA LYS A 24 18.32 13.35 -2.65
C LYS A 24 18.54 13.49 -4.16
N VAL A 25 18.81 12.38 -4.86
CA VAL A 25 18.90 12.35 -6.32
C VAL A 25 17.49 12.51 -6.93
N THR A 26 17.38 13.25 -8.03
CA THR A 26 16.09 13.45 -8.70
C THR A 26 15.59 12.15 -9.34
N PRO A 27 14.28 11.86 -9.36
CA PRO A 27 13.75 10.62 -9.94
C PRO A 27 14.13 10.39 -11.41
N ILE A 28 14.38 11.46 -12.16
CA ILE A 28 14.80 11.41 -13.57
C ILE A 28 16.22 10.84 -13.66
N GLU A 29 17.13 11.35 -12.84
CA GLU A 29 18.51 10.89 -12.80
C GLU A 29 18.61 9.45 -12.25
N ILE A 30 17.79 9.11 -11.26
CA ILE A 30 17.67 7.73 -10.78
C ILE A 30 17.29 6.79 -11.93
N HIS A 31 16.29 7.15 -12.74
CA HIS A 31 15.87 6.31 -13.86
C HIS A 31 16.97 6.16 -14.92
N ARG A 32 17.70 7.23 -15.22
CA ARG A 32 18.85 7.18 -16.15
C ARG A 32 19.90 6.17 -15.68
N GLN A 33 20.30 6.24 -14.41
CA GLN A 33 21.28 5.32 -13.82
C GLN A 33 20.77 3.88 -13.79
N LEU A 34 19.49 3.67 -13.50
CA LEU A 34 18.90 2.34 -13.53
C LEU A 34 18.84 1.74 -14.95
N VAL A 35 18.53 2.54 -15.97
CA VAL A 35 18.53 2.08 -17.37
C VAL A 35 19.94 1.78 -17.85
N GLU A 36 20.95 2.55 -17.43
CA GLU A 36 22.35 2.31 -17.78
C GLU A 36 22.86 0.97 -17.23
N VAL A 37 22.48 0.61 -16.00
CA VAL A 37 22.95 -0.63 -15.34
C VAL A 37 22.09 -1.84 -15.69
N TYR A 38 20.76 -1.70 -15.71
CA TYR A 38 19.81 -2.81 -15.83
C TYR A 38 19.18 -2.93 -17.22
N GLY A 39 19.38 -1.94 -18.09
CA GLY A 39 18.85 -1.92 -19.45
C GLY A 39 17.32 -1.96 -19.50
N GLU A 40 16.80 -2.72 -20.46
CA GLU A 40 15.37 -2.85 -20.76
C GLU A 40 14.55 -3.49 -19.62
N LYS A 41 15.21 -4.18 -18.68
CA LYS A 41 14.54 -4.76 -17.51
C LYS A 41 14.20 -3.71 -16.45
N CYS A 42 14.71 -2.47 -16.59
CA CYS A 42 14.45 -1.39 -15.66
C CYS A 42 12.95 -1.03 -15.58
N MET A 43 12.53 -0.58 -14.40
CA MET A 43 11.19 -0.04 -14.22
C MET A 43 11.01 1.33 -14.88
N ASP A 44 9.79 1.56 -15.39
CA ASP A 44 9.37 2.83 -15.99
C ASP A 44 9.54 4.02 -15.03
N ILE A 45 9.82 5.20 -15.58
CA ILE A 45 10.01 6.46 -14.84
C ILE A 45 8.83 6.78 -13.92
N LYS A 46 7.60 6.40 -14.31
CA LYS A 46 6.40 6.57 -13.47
C LYS A 46 6.51 5.78 -12.16
N ASN A 47 7.00 4.54 -12.23
CA ASN A 47 7.21 3.71 -11.05
C ASN A 47 8.37 4.23 -10.20
N VAL A 48 9.45 4.71 -10.82
CA VAL A 48 10.58 5.34 -10.10
C VAL A 48 10.10 6.57 -9.31
N ARG A 49 9.29 7.44 -9.92
CA ARG A 49 8.69 8.61 -9.25
C ARG A 49 7.80 8.21 -8.09
N LYS A 50 6.93 7.21 -8.28
CA LYS A 50 6.07 6.68 -7.22
C LYS A 50 6.90 6.21 -6.03
N TRP A 51 7.87 5.32 -6.26
CA TRP A 51 8.70 4.77 -5.19
C TRP A 51 9.56 5.83 -4.51
N SER A 52 10.13 6.77 -5.27
CA SER A 52 10.86 7.89 -4.68
C SER A 52 9.98 8.75 -3.78
N HIS A 53 8.73 9.01 -4.15
CA HIS A 53 7.78 9.71 -3.30
C HIS A 53 7.45 8.93 -2.02
N GLU A 54 7.15 7.63 -2.13
CA GLU A 54 6.85 6.76 -0.99
C GLU A 54 8.01 6.65 0.00
N PHE A 55 9.25 6.53 -0.48
CA PHE A 55 10.41 6.52 0.41
C PHE A 55 10.65 7.88 1.07
N ASN A 56 10.42 8.97 0.34
CA ASN A 56 10.49 10.33 0.92
C ASN A 56 9.36 10.60 1.92
N SER A 57 8.21 9.92 1.82
CA SER A 57 7.12 10.00 2.79
C SER A 57 7.32 9.10 4.02
N GLY A 58 8.46 8.41 4.11
CA GLY A 58 8.86 7.63 5.29
C GLY A 58 8.60 6.12 5.19
N ARG A 59 8.17 5.62 4.03
CA ARG A 59 8.08 4.16 3.80
C ARG A 59 9.48 3.55 3.87
N THR A 60 9.63 2.41 4.53
CA THR A 60 10.89 1.63 4.56
C THR A 60 10.80 0.29 3.84
N ASN A 61 9.60 -0.26 3.69
CA ASN A 61 9.37 -1.55 3.03
C ASN A 61 9.50 -1.45 1.50
N VAL A 62 10.31 -2.33 0.92
CA VAL A 62 10.57 -2.46 -0.53
C VAL A 62 9.59 -3.41 -1.23
N HIS A 63 8.86 -4.22 -0.48
CA HIS A 63 7.83 -5.08 -1.02
C HIS A 63 6.55 -4.30 -1.28
N ASP A 64 5.75 -4.79 -2.22
CA ASP A 64 4.39 -4.31 -2.39
C ASP A 64 3.59 -4.63 -1.12
N GLU A 65 2.69 -3.73 -0.74
CA GLU A 65 1.74 -4.02 0.33
C GLU A 65 0.79 -5.11 -0.11
N GLU A 66 0.28 -5.84 0.88
CA GLU A 66 -0.79 -6.80 0.63
C GLU A 66 -1.94 -6.08 -0.08
N ARG A 67 -2.20 -6.49 -1.32
CA ARG A 67 -3.26 -5.88 -2.11
C ARG A 67 -4.56 -6.28 -1.45
N SER A 68 -5.23 -5.32 -0.82
CA SER A 68 -6.59 -5.51 -0.34
C SER A 68 -7.45 -5.95 -1.54
N GLY A 69 -7.75 -7.24 -1.60
CA GLY A 69 -8.59 -7.82 -2.64
C GLY A 69 -10.03 -7.35 -2.52
N ARG A 70 -10.92 -7.90 -3.36
CA ARG A 70 -12.35 -7.78 -3.11
C ARG A 70 -12.63 -8.32 -1.71
N PRO A 71 -13.27 -7.55 -0.80
CA PRO A 71 -13.60 -8.05 0.52
C PRO A 71 -14.39 -9.35 0.37
N SER A 72 -13.81 -10.46 0.83
CA SER A 72 -14.54 -11.72 0.87
C SER A 72 -15.70 -11.57 1.86
N VAL A 73 -16.84 -12.16 1.52
CA VAL A 73 -17.97 -12.25 2.45
C VAL A 73 -17.53 -13.25 3.53
N SER A 74 -17.10 -12.74 4.68
CA SER A 74 -16.73 -13.60 5.82
C SER A 74 -17.96 -14.13 6.56
N ASP A 75 -17.82 -15.24 7.27
CA ASP A 75 -18.91 -15.78 8.09
C ASP A 75 -19.37 -14.80 9.17
N ALA A 76 -18.44 -13.99 9.69
CA ALA A 76 -18.76 -12.87 10.59
C ALA A 76 -19.68 -11.83 9.94
N ILE A 77 -19.54 -11.63 8.62
CA ILE A 77 -20.46 -10.80 7.85
C ILE A 77 -21.83 -11.49 7.73
N VAL A 78 -21.89 -12.78 7.46
CA VAL A 78 -23.15 -13.51 7.30
C VAL A 78 -23.93 -13.52 8.62
N GLN A 79 -23.30 -13.93 9.71
CA GLN A 79 -23.90 -13.98 11.05
C GLN A 79 -24.42 -12.61 11.51
N ALA A 80 -23.70 -11.53 11.21
CA ALA A 80 -24.14 -10.18 11.56
C ALA A 80 -25.37 -9.73 10.77
N VAL A 81 -25.57 -10.23 9.54
CA VAL A 81 -26.80 -9.98 8.76
C VAL A 81 -27.94 -10.83 9.29
N GLU A 82 -27.70 -12.12 9.55
CA GLU A 82 -28.70 -13.03 10.11
C GLU A 82 -29.22 -12.55 11.47
N ALA A 83 -28.33 -12.14 12.37
CA ALA A 83 -28.71 -11.59 13.66
C ALA A 83 -29.55 -10.31 13.55
N GLU A 84 -29.32 -9.49 12.52
CA GLU A 84 -30.10 -8.27 12.27
C GLU A 84 -31.47 -8.61 11.66
N MET A 85 -31.55 -9.60 10.77
CA MET A 85 -32.80 -10.11 10.23
C MET A 85 -33.68 -10.76 11.30
N LEU A 86 -33.07 -11.43 12.29
CA LEU A 86 -33.76 -11.98 13.46
C LEU A 86 -34.29 -10.87 14.39
N LYS A 87 -33.51 -9.80 14.60
CA LYS A 87 -33.91 -8.65 15.43
C LYS A 87 -34.99 -7.80 14.77
N ASN A 88 -34.93 -7.59 13.47
CA ASN A 88 -35.90 -6.83 12.72
C ASN A 88 -36.19 -7.48 11.37
N ARG A 89 -37.25 -8.30 11.34
CA ARG A 89 -37.68 -9.02 10.13
C ARG A 89 -38.17 -8.10 9.00
N ARG A 90 -38.41 -6.82 9.28
CA ARG A 90 -38.80 -5.79 8.29
C ARG A 90 -37.62 -4.95 7.80
N ALA A 91 -36.39 -5.24 8.23
CA ALA A 91 -35.21 -4.50 7.80
C ALA A 91 -35.04 -4.60 6.27
N THR A 92 -34.91 -3.46 5.60
CA THR A 92 -34.64 -3.42 4.17
C THR A 92 -33.15 -3.53 3.88
N ILE A 93 -32.78 -3.93 2.66
CA ILE A 93 -31.36 -4.02 2.25
C ILE A 93 -30.64 -2.68 2.49
N ARG A 94 -31.30 -1.54 2.25
CA ARG A 94 -30.72 -0.20 2.47
C ARG A 94 -30.44 0.08 3.95
N ASP A 95 -31.27 -0.45 4.85
CA ASP A 95 -31.07 -0.29 6.30
C ASP A 95 -29.87 -1.10 6.79
N LEU A 96 -29.74 -2.33 6.28
CA LEU A 96 -28.59 -3.21 6.54
C LEU A 96 -27.28 -2.58 6.03
N GLU A 97 -27.30 -1.98 4.84
CA GLU A 97 -26.13 -1.28 4.27
C GLU A 97 -25.72 -0.06 5.09
N LYS A 98 -26.67 0.79 5.50
CA LYS A 98 -26.39 1.97 6.33
C LYS A 98 -25.75 1.59 7.66
N LYS A 99 -26.29 0.56 8.32
CA LYS A 99 -25.79 0.07 9.61
C LYS A 99 -24.36 -0.51 9.49
N ARG A 100 -24.05 -1.15 8.37
CA ARG A 100 -22.73 -1.72 8.08
C ARG A 100 -21.67 -0.69 7.69
N ARG A 101 -22.04 0.36 6.97
CA ARG A 101 -21.11 1.45 6.59
C ARG A 101 -20.55 2.19 7.81
N PHE A 102 -21.30 2.26 8.92
CA PHE A 102 -20.80 2.88 10.15
C PHE A 102 -19.63 2.10 10.79
N ARG A 103 -19.65 0.77 10.67
CA ARG A 103 -18.63 -0.12 11.28
C ARG A 103 -17.36 -0.30 10.44
N LYS A 104 -17.37 0.06 9.15
CA LYS A 104 -16.22 -0.08 8.23
C LYS A 104 -15.28 1.14 8.17
N ARG A 105 -15.56 2.23 8.90
CA ARG A 105 -14.74 3.46 8.85
C ARG A 105 -13.63 3.55 9.91
N SER A 106 -13.41 2.51 10.71
CA SER A 106 -12.35 2.49 11.73
C SER A 106 -11.17 1.61 11.33
N THR A 107 -10.45 1.99 10.29
CA THR A 107 -9.01 1.73 10.22
C THR A 107 -8.34 3.06 9.92
N PRO A 108 -7.62 3.67 10.87
CA PRO A 108 -6.78 4.81 10.55
C PRO A 108 -5.51 4.28 9.87
N GLY A 109 -5.64 3.91 8.59
CA GLY A 109 -4.51 3.63 7.71
C GLY A 109 -3.90 4.91 7.16
N CYS A 110 -3.58 5.86 8.04
CA CYS A 110 -2.71 7.00 7.76
C CYS A 110 -2.41 7.68 9.11
N ALA A 111 -1.58 7.04 9.94
CA ALA A 111 -0.98 7.73 11.07
C ALA A 111 0.07 8.70 10.52
N ARG A 112 -0.37 9.90 10.14
CA ARG A 112 0.50 11.08 10.14
C ARG A 112 0.98 11.26 11.57
N ARG A 113 2.21 10.86 11.86
CA ARG A 113 2.89 11.31 13.07
C ARG A 113 3.73 12.51 12.67
N THR A 114 3.20 13.68 12.98
CA THR A 114 3.95 14.94 12.99
C THR A 114 5.11 14.82 13.97
N GLU A 115 6.24 15.37 13.54
CA GLU A 115 7.53 15.45 14.22
C GLU A 115 7.45 16.08 15.61
N SER A 116 8.33 15.65 16.51
CA SER A 116 8.90 16.50 17.57
C SER A 116 10.15 15.80 18.14
N GLY A 117 11.30 16.48 18.08
CA GLY A 117 12.48 16.10 18.88
C GLY A 117 13.80 16.14 18.11
N ILE A 118 14.45 17.30 18.16
CA ILE A 118 15.79 17.60 17.67
C ILE A 118 16.84 17.19 18.75
N LEU A 119 17.90 16.50 18.30
CA LEU A 119 19.32 16.38 18.76
C LEU A 119 19.69 16.11 20.25
N PRO A 120 20.80 15.36 20.46
CA PRO A 120 21.79 15.71 21.47
C PRO A 120 23.15 16.09 20.85
N ALA A 121 23.93 16.85 21.62
CA ALA A 121 25.32 17.21 21.37
C ALA A 121 26.29 16.08 21.73
#